data_AF-A0A645EHL5-F1
#
_entry.id   AF-A0A645EHL5-F1
#
_cell.length_a   1.000
_cell.length_b   1.000
_cell.length_c   1.000
_cell.angle_alpha   90.00
_cell.angle_beta   90.00
_cell.angle_gamma   90.00
#
_symmetry.space_group_name_H-M   'P 1'
#
loop_
_entity.id
_entity.type
_entity.pdbx_description
1 polymer ?
#
loop_
_entity_poly.entity_id
_entity_poly.type
_entity_poly.pdbx_seq_one_letter_code
_entity_poly.pdbx_strand_id
1 'polypeptide(L)'
;MRIATKATDAIVATTDKRQEVKDFGRDLGIVVLDGNFLQKLTTSDTLSEQRISEEEFFEKINDYELNKLDGDWKGRIKYCKSLLAKPLSFDTCNEWLLNAKFFIEQAITKENQKEIALRCLYLLCSFTAIAIDYCMREISFYETTERSRLIKEGCTYGARGSSGIKKVLNLAMGLVEENALDGTVISKQVRKNIEFELSKLNTVSLGEYFSKNEVARSLFSVAKEFEQLAMNKSFVSHAKGSSELRSMLFCFIDYWEIDRQMLSGK
;
A
#
# COMPACT_ATOMS: atom_id res chain seq x y z
N MET A 1 -27.45 -16.04 12.65
CA MET A 1 -27.14 -14.96 11.68
C MET A 1 -26.27 -15.42 10.51
N ARG A 2 -25.11 -16.08 10.72
CA ARG A 2 -24.22 -16.56 9.63
C ARG A 2 -24.92 -17.34 8.49
N ILE A 3 -25.89 -18.21 8.83
CA ILE A 3 -26.63 -19.03 7.85
C ILE A 3 -27.61 -18.17 7.01
N ALA A 4 -28.14 -17.07 7.57
CA ALA A 4 -29.14 -16.24 6.91
C ALA A 4 -28.52 -15.16 6.00
N THR A 5 -27.34 -14.65 6.34
CA THR A 5 -26.71 -13.53 5.62
C THR A 5 -25.51 -13.94 4.76
N LYS A 6 -25.03 -15.20 4.87
CA LYS A 6 -23.76 -15.68 4.28
C LYS A 6 -22.53 -14.83 4.67
N ALA A 7 -22.64 -13.99 5.70
CA ALA A 7 -21.53 -13.17 6.16
C ALA A 7 -20.57 -14.00 7.01
N THR A 8 -19.27 -13.87 6.75
CA THR A 8 -18.21 -14.53 7.52
C THR A 8 -18.02 -13.88 8.88
N ASP A 9 -18.09 -12.55 8.93
CA ASP A 9 -17.92 -11.73 10.14
C ASP A 9 -18.99 -10.63 10.21
N ALA A 10 -19.22 -10.09 11.41
CA ALA A 10 -20.17 -9.00 11.63
C ALA A 10 -19.55 -7.92 12.52
N ILE A 11 -19.80 -6.67 12.15
CA ILE A 11 -19.44 -5.48 12.92
C ILE A 11 -20.72 -4.69 13.19
N VAL A 12 -20.95 -4.29 14.44
CA VAL A 12 -22.10 -3.51 14.85
C VAL A 12 -21.62 -2.17 15.41
N ALA A 13 -22.06 -1.07 14.81
CA ALA A 13 -21.87 0.27 15.34
C ALA A 13 -23.12 0.72 16.10
N THR A 14 -22.95 1.12 17.36
CA THR A 14 -24.06 1.55 18.22
C THR A 14 -23.65 2.75 19.06
N THR A 15 -24.62 3.63 19.35
CA THR A 15 -24.44 4.76 20.27
C THR A 15 -24.47 4.33 21.74
N ASP A 16 -24.81 3.06 22.02
CA ASP A 16 -24.83 2.51 23.37
C ASP A 16 -23.40 2.42 23.95
N LYS A 17 -23.23 2.87 25.20
CA LYS A 17 -21.92 2.95 25.89
C LYS A 17 -21.72 1.85 26.92
N ARG A 18 -22.75 1.02 27.14
CA ARG A 18 -22.77 -0.05 28.14
C ARG A 18 -21.81 -1.17 27.79
N GLN A 19 -21.03 -1.62 28.76
CA GLN A 19 -20.03 -2.68 28.59
C GLN A 19 -20.69 -4.01 28.23
N GLU A 20 -21.91 -4.23 28.70
CA GLU A 20 -22.75 -5.39 28.44
C GLU A 20 -22.99 -5.60 26.93
N VAL A 21 -23.07 -4.51 26.16
CA VAL A 21 -23.24 -4.60 24.69
C VAL A 21 -21.95 -5.07 24.01
N LYS A 22 -20.79 -4.65 24.52
CA LYS A 22 -19.48 -5.12 24.04
C LYS A 22 -19.25 -6.58 24.38
N ASP A 23 -19.59 -6.98 25.59
CA ASP A 23 -19.42 -8.35 26.07
C ASP A 23 -20.35 -9.28 25.30
N PHE A 24 -21.62 -8.90 25.12
CA PHE A 24 -22.57 -9.64 24.29
C PHE A 24 -22.11 -9.78 22.83
N GLY A 25 -21.56 -8.72 22.24
CA GLY A 25 -20.96 -8.79 20.92
C GLY A 25 -19.78 -9.76 20.85
N ARG A 26 -18.86 -9.68 21.82
CA ARG A 26 -17.69 -10.55 21.93
C ARG A 26 -18.07 -12.02 22.04
N ASP A 27 -19.06 -12.34 22.87
CA ASP A 27 -19.57 -13.70 23.06
C ASP A 27 -20.14 -14.31 21.76
N LEU A 28 -20.66 -13.46 20.88
CA LEU A 28 -21.17 -13.84 19.57
C LEU A 28 -20.13 -13.78 18.44
N GLY A 29 -18.87 -13.42 18.75
CA GLY A 29 -17.82 -13.19 17.76
C GLY A 29 -18.08 -11.97 16.87
N ILE A 30 -18.86 -11.01 17.35
CA ILE A 30 -19.24 -9.77 16.65
C ILE A 30 -18.40 -8.62 17.22
N VAL A 31 -17.77 -7.85 16.34
CA VAL A 31 -17.04 -6.65 16.75
C VAL A 31 -18.04 -5.52 17.00
N VAL A 32 -18.05 -4.96 18.21
CA VAL A 32 -18.94 -3.85 18.58
C VAL A 32 -18.15 -2.54 18.67
N LEU A 33 -18.53 -1.58 17.83
CA LEU A 33 -18.09 -0.19 17.90
C LEU A 33 -19.11 0.58 18.75
N ASP A 34 -18.79 0.77 20.04
CA ASP A 34 -19.70 1.36 21.03
C ASP A 34 -19.75 2.89 20.98
N GLY A 35 -20.67 3.48 21.74
CA GLY A 35 -20.86 4.92 21.79
C GLY A 35 -19.62 5.69 22.25
N ASN A 36 -18.74 5.07 23.05
CA ASN A 36 -17.45 5.67 23.43
C ASN A 36 -16.48 5.70 22.24
N PHE A 37 -16.44 4.63 21.44
CA PHE A 37 -15.66 4.60 20.20
C PHE A 37 -16.18 5.63 19.19
N LEU A 38 -17.50 5.66 18.96
CA LEU A 38 -18.11 6.64 18.05
C LEU A 38 -17.89 8.09 18.51
N GLN A 39 -17.95 8.35 19.82
CA GLN A 39 -17.69 9.68 20.35
C GLN A 39 -16.24 10.13 20.12
N LYS A 40 -15.27 9.20 20.19
CA LYS A 40 -13.87 9.50 19.82
C LYS A 40 -13.76 9.88 18.35
N LEU A 41 -14.52 9.24 17.46
CA LEU A 41 -14.55 9.58 16.03
C LEU A 41 -15.13 10.98 15.78
N THR A 42 -16.22 11.35 16.46
CA THR A 42 -16.81 12.70 16.31
C THR A 42 -15.95 13.81 16.92
N THR A 43 -15.13 13.51 17.93
CA THR A 43 -14.23 14.52 18.52
C THR A 43 -13.04 14.82 17.59
N SER A 44 -12.71 13.90 16.68
CA SER A 44 -11.72 14.09 15.62
C SER A 44 -12.22 14.92 14.42
N ASP A 45 -13.50 15.33 14.38
CA ASP A 45 -14.10 16.05 13.24
C ASP A 45 -13.53 17.46 13.00
N THR A 46 -12.81 18.05 13.96
CA THR A 46 -12.08 19.32 13.73
C THR A 46 -11.00 19.20 12.63
N LEU A 47 -10.51 17.98 12.36
CA LEU A 47 -9.63 17.69 11.21
C LEU A 47 -10.39 17.54 9.88
N SER A 48 -11.70 17.30 9.92
CA SER A 48 -12.53 17.10 8.73
C SER A 48 -12.75 18.39 7.94
N GLU A 49 -12.71 19.56 8.59
CA GLU A 49 -12.87 20.85 7.90
C GLU A 49 -11.72 21.20 6.96
N GLN A 50 -10.54 20.61 7.13
CA GLN A 50 -9.37 20.83 6.28
C GLN A 50 -9.15 19.73 5.25
N ARG A 51 -10.07 18.76 5.19
CA ARG A 51 -9.97 17.58 4.34
C ARG A 51 -10.95 17.66 3.18
N ILE A 52 -10.56 17.17 2.02
CA ILE A 52 -11.47 16.91 0.90
C ILE A 52 -12.26 15.63 1.15
N SER A 53 -13.50 15.58 0.67
CA SER A 53 -14.28 14.34 0.67
C SER A 53 -13.72 13.33 -0.34
N GLU A 54 -14.18 12.08 -0.27
CA GLU A 54 -13.79 11.07 -1.26
C GLU A 54 -14.38 11.39 -2.64
N GLU A 55 -15.59 11.93 -2.68
CA GLU A 55 -16.26 12.43 -3.88
C GLU A 55 -15.44 13.55 -4.51
N GLU A 56 -15.06 14.57 -3.73
CA GLU A 56 -14.22 15.68 -4.20
C GLU A 56 -12.86 15.19 -4.71
N PHE A 57 -12.24 14.23 -4.03
CA PHE A 57 -10.99 13.61 -4.49
C PHE A 57 -11.17 12.93 -5.85
N PHE A 58 -12.25 12.17 -6.03
CA PHE A 58 -12.54 11.53 -7.31
C PHE A 58 -12.96 12.51 -8.40
N GLU A 59 -13.62 13.61 -8.06
CA GLU A 59 -13.92 14.71 -8.98
C GLU A 59 -12.63 15.32 -9.51
N LYS A 60 -11.66 15.63 -8.63
CA LYS A 60 -10.32 16.11 -9.04
C LYS A 60 -9.58 15.16 -9.98
N ILE A 61 -9.76 13.84 -9.84
CA ILE A 61 -9.22 12.86 -10.80
C ILE A 61 -9.95 12.96 -12.16
N ASN A 62 -11.27 13.19 -12.14
CA ASN A 62 -12.08 13.26 -13.35
C ASN A 62 -11.92 14.60 -14.11
N ASP A 63 -11.49 15.68 -13.43
CA ASP A 63 -11.12 16.95 -14.06
C ASP A 63 -10.05 16.76 -15.14
N TYR A 64 -9.25 15.70 -15.02
CA TYR A 64 -8.38 15.25 -16.10
C TYR A 64 -9.14 14.38 -17.09
N GLU A 65 -9.52 14.94 -18.24
CA GLU A 65 -10.36 14.27 -19.26
C GLU A 65 -9.81 12.92 -19.74
N LEU A 66 -8.48 12.77 -19.84
CA LEU A 66 -7.84 11.55 -20.33
C LEU A 66 -7.53 10.53 -19.23
N ASN A 67 -7.94 10.76 -17.97
CA ASN A 67 -7.60 9.87 -16.83
C ASN A 67 -7.93 8.39 -17.07
N LYS A 68 -8.99 8.12 -17.85
CA LYS A 68 -9.43 6.76 -18.17
C LYS A 68 -8.54 6.08 -19.22
N LEU A 69 -8.11 6.82 -20.24
CA LEU A 69 -7.25 6.31 -21.31
C LEU A 69 -5.80 6.20 -20.84
N ASP A 70 -5.37 7.16 -20.02
CA ASP A 70 -4.02 7.27 -19.52
C ASP A 70 -3.84 6.47 -18.22
N GLY A 71 -4.29 5.22 -18.22
CA GLY A 71 -4.04 4.25 -17.16
C GLY A 71 -5.14 4.09 -16.11
N ASP A 72 -6.35 4.60 -16.34
CA ASP A 72 -7.52 4.48 -15.46
C ASP A 72 -7.22 4.85 -14.00
N TRP A 73 -6.90 6.12 -13.76
CA TRP A 73 -6.44 6.61 -12.45
C TRP A 73 -7.47 6.31 -11.34
N LYS A 74 -8.75 6.53 -11.66
CA LYS A 74 -9.88 6.25 -10.76
C LYS A 74 -9.99 4.76 -10.46
N GLY A 75 -9.88 3.90 -11.48
CA GLY A 75 -9.88 2.44 -11.31
C GLY A 75 -8.70 1.97 -10.46
N ARG A 76 -7.49 2.51 -10.68
CA ARG A 76 -6.30 2.20 -9.87
C ARG A 76 -6.48 2.55 -8.41
N ILE A 77 -6.97 3.75 -8.10
CA ILE A 77 -7.22 4.14 -6.70
C ILE A 77 -8.29 3.25 -6.07
N LYS A 78 -9.40 2.98 -6.77
CA LYS A 78 -10.45 2.09 -6.26
C LYS A 78 -9.91 0.69 -5.98
N TYR A 79 -9.13 0.15 -6.91
CA TYR A 79 -8.45 -1.13 -6.72
C TYR A 79 -7.53 -1.10 -5.50
N CYS A 80 -6.66 -0.09 -5.38
CA CYS A 80 -5.75 0.04 -4.24
C CYS A 80 -6.49 0.15 -2.90
N LYS A 81 -7.59 0.92 -2.84
CA LYS A 81 -8.44 1.00 -1.65
C LYS A 81 -9.09 -0.34 -1.33
N SER A 82 -9.54 -1.10 -2.33
CA SER A 82 -10.11 -2.43 -2.12
C SER A 82 -9.12 -3.42 -1.48
N LEU A 83 -7.81 -3.21 -1.66
CA LEU A 83 -6.78 -4.04 -1.02
C LEU A 83 -6.73 -3.84 0.50
N LEU A 84 -7.21 -2.72 1.05
CA LEU A 84 -7.31 -2.51 2.50
C LEU A 84 -8.29 -3.49 3.17
N ALA A 85 -9.23 -4.07 2.41
CA ALA A 85 -10.14 -5.09 2.90
C ALA A 85 -9.52 -6.51 2.89
N LYS A 86 -8.30 -6.67 2.35
CA LYS A 86 -7.55 -7.93 2.35
C LYS A 86 -6.52 -7.94 3.50
N PRO A 87 -6.03 -9.12 3.91
CA PRO A 87 -4.93 -9.20 4.86
C PRO A 87 -3.71 -8.41 4.38
N LEU A 88 -3.21 -7.51 5.22
CA LEU A 88 -2.01 -6.73 4.91
C LEU A 88 -0.80 -7.64 4.88
N SER A 89 -0.06 -7.60 3.79
CA SER A 89 1.16 -8.38 3.58
C SER A 89 2.10 -7.67 2.61
N PHE A 90 3.26 -8.28 2.35
CA PHE A 90 4.14 -7.81 1.28
C PHE A 90 3.51 -7.92 -0.12
N ASP A 91 2.50 -8.78 -0.33
CA ASP A 91 1.77 -8.81 -1.60
C ASP A 91 0.99 -7.50 -1.82
N THR A 92 0.24 -7.06 -0.80
CA THR A 92 -0.49 -5.78 -0.87
C THR A 92 0.44 -4.58 -0.94
N CYS A 93 1.59 -4.64 -0.24
CA CYS A 93 2.63 -3.63 -0.30
C CYS A 93 3.18 -3.45 -1.72
N ASN A 94 3.50 -4.56 -2.39
CA ASN A 94 4.05 -4.54 -3.75
C ASN A 94 3.03 -4.01 -4.77
N GLU A 95 1.74 -4.33 -4.61
CA GLU A 95 0.66 -3.76 -5.43
C GLU A 95 0.55 -2.23 -5.28
N TRP A 96 0.65 -1.71 -4.05
CA TRP A 96 0.64 -0.27 -3.82
C TRP A 96 1.91 0.41 -4.32
N LEU A 97 3.09 -0.20 -4.15
CA LEU A 97 4.34 0.30 -4.72
C LEU A 97 4.30 0.39 -6.25
N LEU A 98 3.70 -0.61 -6.92
CA LEU A 98 3.53 -0.60 -8.37
C LEU A 98 2.62 0.55 -8.84
N ASN A 99 1.49 0.76 -8.16
CA ASN A 99 0.58 1.85 -8.51
C ASN A 99 1.15 3.22 -8.11
N ALA A 100 1.93 3.29 -7.03
CA ALA A 100 2.64 4.50 -6.62
C ALA A 100 3.67 4.90 -7.67
N LYS A 101 4.45 3.95 -8.21
CA LYS A 101 5.37 4.17 -9.34
C LYS A 101 4.66 4.83 -10.52
N PHE A 102 3.50 4.31 -10.90
CA PHE A 102 2.71 4.91 -11.97
C PHE A 102 2.39 6.39 -11.69
N PHE A 103 1.92 6.73 -10.49
CA PHE A 103 1.55 8.11 -10.18
C PHE A 103 2.74 9.07 -10.05
N ILE A 104 3.90 8.61 -9.58
CA ILE A 104 5.11 9.47 -9.61
C ILE A 104 5.54 9.75 -11.06
N GLU A 105 5.49 8.76 -11.96
CA GLU A 105 5.76 8.97 -13.39
C GLU A 105 4.78 9.96 -14.01
N GLN A 106 3.49 9.88 -13.66
CA GLN A 106 2.49 10.86 -14.10
C GLN A 106 2.77 12.26 -13.54
N ALA A 107 3.18 12.37 -12.27
CA ALA A 107 3.51 13.65 -11.64
C ALA A 107 4.72 14.34 -12.28
N ILE A 108 5.67 13.56 -12.80
CA ILE A 108 6.87 14.07 -13.47
C ILE A 108 6.55 14.46 -14.93
N THR A 109 5.76 13.66 -15.63
CA THR A 109 5.51 13.84 -17.07
C THR A 109 4.38 14.82 -17.38
N LYS A 110 3.42 15.01 -16.47
CA LYS A 110 2.21 15.82 -16.70
C LYS A 110 2.12 16.98 -15.72
N GLU A 111 2.75 18.09 -16.04
CA GLU A 111 2.80 19.29 -15.19
C GLU A 111 1.40 19.78 -14.78
N ASN A 112 0.46 19.84 -15.72
CA ASN A 112 -0.93 20.25 -15.45
C ASN A 112 -1.69 19.32 -14.49
N GLN A 113 -1.26 18.06 -14.37
CA GLN A 113 -1.90 17.05 -13.51
C GLN A 113 -0.99 16.64 -12.34
N LYS A 114 0.12 17.36 -12.15
CA LYS A 114 1.14 17.04 -11.15
C LYS A 114 0.55 17.01 -9.75
N GLU A 115 -0.32 17.98 -9.43
CA GLU A 115 -0.98 18.04 -8.13
C GLU A 115 -1.75 16.74 -7.83
N ILE A 116 -2.70 16.38 -8.71
CA ILE A 116 -3.58 15.24 -8.47
C ILE A 116 -2.82 13.91 -8.55
N ALA A 117 -1.79 13.81 -9.40
CA ALA A 117 -0.88 12.67 -9.43
C ALA A 117 -0.11 12.53 -8.11
N LEU A 118 0.40 13.63 -7.55
CA LEU A 118 1.08 13.62 -6.24
C LEU A 118 0.13 13.26 -5.10
N ARG A 119 -1.11 13.74 -5.12
CA ARG A 119 -2.10 13.32 -4.11
C ARG A 119 -2.38 11.82 -4.17
N CYS A 120 -2.50 11.25 -5.38
CA CYS A 120 -2.63 9.81 -5.58
C CYS A 120 -1.39 9.05 -5.07
N LEU A 121 -0.19 9.54 -5.39
CA LEU A 121 1.07 8.98 -4.90
C LEU A 121 1.13 8.98 -3.37
N TYR A 122 0.86 10.12 -2.72
CA TYR A 122 0.90 10.23 -1.27
C TYR A 122 -0.10 9.27 -0.60
N LEU A 123 -1.30 9.13 -1.16
CA LEU A 123 -2.29 8.18 -0.65
C LEU A 123 -1.76 6.74 -0.69
N LEU A 124 -1.11 6.35 -1.79
CA LEU A 124 -0.54 5.00 -1.92
C LEU A 124 0.70 4.81 -1.02
N CYS A 125 1.54 5.84 -0.86
CA CYS A 125 2.63 5.81 0.12
C CYS A 125 2.12 5.63 1.56
N SER A 126 0.98 6.25 1.90
CA SER A 126 0.31 6.04 3.18
C SER A 126 -0.08 4.57 3.38
N PHE A 127 -0.76 3.98 2.40
CA PHE A 127 -1.14 2.56 2.47
C PHE A 127 0.07 1.64 2.59
N THR A 128 1.10 1.86 1.77
CA THR A 128 2.37 1.12 1.84
C THR A 128 3.01 1.21 3.23
N ALA A 129 3.07 2.40 3.82
CA ALA A 129 3.60 2.58 5.17
C ALA A 129 2.80 1.79 6.23
N ILE A 130 1.46 1.74 6.11
CA ILE A 130 0.59 0.93 6.98
C ILE A 130 0.85 -0.57 6.80
N ALA A 131 0.96 -1.08 5.57
CA ALA A 131 1.27 -2.49 5.35
C ALA A 131 2.64 -2.87 5.90
N ILE A 132 3.65 -2.03 5.71
CA ILE A 132 4.99 -2.30 6.26
C ILE A 132 4.93 -2.28 7.79
N ASP A 133 4.28 -1.30 8.40
CA ASP A 133 4.09 -1.24 9.87
C ASP A 133 3.46 -2.53 10.41
N TYR A 134 2.40 -3.01 9.73
CA TYR A 134 1.76 -4.27 10.05
C TYR A 134 2.71 -5.47 9.92
N CYS A 135 3.46 -5.58 8.82
CA CYS A 135 4.41 -6.66 8.59
C CYS A 135 5.57 -6.63 9.62
N MET A 136 5.97 -5.45 10.06
CA MET A 136 7.04 -5.27 11.04
C MET A 136 6.72 -5.90 12.39
N ARG A 137 5.44 -6.09 12.75
CA ARG A 137 5.04 -6.79 13.97
C ARG A 137 5.65 -8.20 14.07
N GLU A 138 5.72 -8.91 12.94
CA GLU A 138 6.22 -10.30 12.88
C GLU A 138 7.74 -10.40 12.82
N ILE A 139 8.43 -9.31 12.46
CA ILE A 139 9.88 -9.32 12.24
C ILE A 139 10.65 -8.33 13.14
N SER A 140 9.96 -7.64 14.04
CA SER A 140 10.53 -6.61 14.91
C SER A 140 11.59 -7.13 15.89
N PHE A 141 11.51 -8.41 16.28
CA PHE A 141 12.43 -9.03 17.23
C PHE A 141 13.73 -9.54 16.60
N TYR A 142 13.82 -9.58 15.26
CA TYR A 142 15.07 -9.95 14.58
C TYR A 142 16.10 -8.81 14.65
N GLU A 143 17.37 -9.19 14.55
CA GLU A 143 18.45 -8.23 14.33
C GLU A 143 18.27 -7.47 13.01
N THR A 144 18.81 -6.25 12.94
CA THR A 144 18.66 -5.34 11.79
C THR A 144 19.03 -6.00 10.46
N THR A 145 20.10 -6.80 10.42
CA THR A 145 20.57 -7.51 9.22
C THR A 145 19.55 -8.54 8.74
N GLU A 146 19.04 -9.35 9.65
CA GLU A 146 18.04 -10.38 9.33
C GLU A 146 16.69 -9.76 8.97
N ARG A 147 16.30 -8.69 9.67
CA ARG A 147 15.10 -7.91 9.32
C ARG A 147 15.21 -7.30 7.93
N SER A 148 16.36 -6.72 7.58
CA SER A 148 16.63 -6.22 6.21
C SER A 148 16.48 -7.31 5.16
N ARG A 149 17.01 -8.51 5.44
CA ARG A 149 16.88 -9.68 4.57
C ARG A 149 15.42 -10.07 4.35
N LEU A 150 14.63 -10.15 5.42
CA LEU A 150 13.21 -10.53 5.37
C LEU A 150 12.36 -9.50 4.62
N ILE A 151 12.60 -8.20 4.84
CA ILE A 151 11.92 -7.11 4.12
C ILE A 151 12.27 -7.17 2.64
N LYS A 152 13.55 -7.32 2.30
CA LYS A 152 14.00 -7.49 0.91
C LYS A 152 13.32 -8.68 0.26
N GLU A 153 13.24 -9.82 0.95
CA GLU A 153 12.59 -11.02 0.44
C GLU A 153 11.10 -10.78 0.19
N GLY A 154 10.39 -10.14 1.12
CA GLY A 154 8.98 -9.76 0.97
C GLY A 154 8.74 -8.79 -0.19
N CYS A 155 9.54 -7.73 -0.31
CA CYS A 155 9.43 -6.78 -1.42
C CYS A 155 9.79 -7.40 -2.77
N THR A 156 10.58 -8.48 -2.80
CA THR A 156 10.96 -9.16 -4.06
C THR A 156 9.95 -10.24 -4.45
N TYR A 157 9.52 -11.05 -3.50
CA TYR A 157 8.79 -12.30 -3.75
C TYR A 157 7.40 -12.36 -3.10
N GLY A 158 6.96 -11.27 -2.47
CA GLY A 158 5.69 -11.20 -1.77
C GLY A 158 5.66 -12.05 -0.50
N ALA A 159 4.46 -12.29 0.03
CA ALA A 159 4.27 -12.96 1.32
C ALA A 159 4.71 -14.43 1.32
N ARG A 160 4.78 -15.07 0.13
CA ARG A 160 5.18 -16.48 -0.01
C ARG A 160 6.70 -16.68 -0.08
N GLY A 161 7.48 -15.61 -0.16
CA GLY A 161 8.93 -15.65 -0.26
C GLY A 161 9.45 -16.34 -1.53
N SER A 162 10.78 -16.47 -1.63
CA SER A 162 11.42 -17.02 -2.83
C SER A 162 11.03 -18.48 -3.08
N SER A 163 10.92 -19.29 -2.01
CA SER A 163 10.53 -20.70 -2.09
C SER A 163 9.10 -20.87 -2.61
N GLY A 164 8.17 -20.04 -2.16
CA GLY A 164 6.79 -20.09 -2.60
C GLY A 164 6.61 -19.73 -4.08
N ILE A 165 7.29 -18.67 -4.55
CA ILE A 165 7.29 -18.32 -5.97
C ILE A 165 7.90 -19.43 -6.82
N LYS A 166 9.04 -20.00 -6.41
CA LYS A 166 9.67 -21.12 -7.12
C LYS A 166 8.73 -22.32 -7.28
N LYS A 167 7.95 -22.66 -6.24
CA LYS A 167 6.97 -23.75 -6.31
C LYS A 167 5.85 -23.47 -7.33
N VAL A 168 5.28 -22.27 -7.31
CA VAL A 168 4.23 -21.87 -8.27
C VAL A 168 4.78 -21.88 -9.69
N LEU A 169 5.98 -21.34 -9.89
CA LEU A 169 6.64 -21.33 -11.18
C LEU A 169 6.93 -22.75 -11.68
N ASN A 170 7.44 -23.63 -10.82
CA ASN A 170 7.70 -25.03 -11.17
C ASN A 170 6.43 -25.75 -11.65
N LEU A 171 5.30 -25.55 -10.96
CA LEU A 171 4.02 -26.13 -11.35
C LEU A 171 3.53 -25.62 -12.70
N ALA A 172 3.53 -24.29 -12.89
CA ALA A 172 3.09 -23.68 -14.14
C ALA A 172 3.97 -24.12 -15.33
N MET A 173 5.28 -24.22 -15.10
CA MET A 173 6.23 -24.65 -16.12
C MET A 173 6.15 -26.14 -16.44
N GLY A 174 5.86 -27.00 -15.46
CA GLY A 174 5.59 -28.42 -15.72
C GLY A 174 4.39 -28.62 -16.65
N LEU A 175 3.32 -27.84 -16.47
CA LEU A 175 2.15 -27.87 -17.36
C LEU A 175 2.52 -27.44 -18.80
N VAL A 176 3.38 -26.43 -18.96
CA VAL A 176 3.86 -25.98 -20.28
C VAL A 176 4.74 -27.05 -20.93
N GLU A 177 5.63 -27.68 -20.17
CA GLU A 177 6.49 -28.77 -20.63
C GLU A 177 5.68 -29.96 -21.16
N GLU A 178 4.56 -30.28 -20.52
CA GLU A 178 3.70 -31.40 -20.90
C GLU A 178 2.74 -31.10 -22.05
N ASN A 179 2.28 -29.84 -22.20
CA ASN A 179 1.14 -29.51 -23.07
C ASN A 179 1.47 -28.59 -24.26
N ALA A 180 2.69 -28.04 -24.35
CA ALA A 180 3.09 -27.14 -25.43
C ALA A 180 4.13 -27.79 -26.37
N LEU A 181 4.03 -27.44 -27.66
CA LEU A 181 5.13 -27.67 -28.61
C LEU A 181 6.36 -26.88 -28.13
N ASP A 182 7.52 -27.53 -28.09
CA ASP A 182 8.76 -26.98 -27.53
C ASP A 182 8.68 -26.55 -26.04
N GLY A 183 7.75 -27.13 -25.28
CA GLY A 183 7.46 -26.77 -23.88
C GLY A 183 8.68 -26.69 -22.97
N THR A 184 9.66 -27.60 -23.12
CA THR A 184 10.92 -27.59 -22.37
C THR A 184 11.78 -26.36 -22.63
N VAL A 185 11.84 -25.88 -23.87
CA VAL A 185 12.63 -24.70 -24.24
C VAL A 185 11.92 -23.44 -23.72
N ILE A 186 10.60 -23.35 -23.93
CA ILE A 186 9.76 -22.24 -23.47
C ILE A 186 9.84 -22.11 -21.95
N SER A 187 9.68 -23.21 -21.21
CA SER A 187 9.76 -23.25 -19.74
C SER A 187 11.09 -22.68 -19.22
N LYS A 188 12.22 -23.14 -19.77
CA LYS A 188 13.56 -22.64 -19.38
C LYS A 188 13.71 -21.14 -19.64
N GLN A 189 13.22 -20.66 -20.79
CA GLN A 189 13.30 -19.25 -21.14
C GLN A 189 12.45 -18.39 -20.20
N VAL A 190 11.21 -18.80 -19.91
CA VAL A 190 10.31 -18.08 -19.01
C VAL A 190 10.89 -18.01 -17.60
N ARG A 191 11.44 -19.12 -17.07
CA ARG A 191 12.10 -19.14 -15.76
C ARG A 191 13.25 -18.14 -15.69
N LYS A 192 14.15 -18.20 -16.68
CA LYS A 192 15.31 -17.31 -16.76
C LYS A 192 14.89 -15.84 -16.82
N ASN A 193 13.85 -15.52 -17.60
CA ASN A 193 13.33 -14.17 -17.70
C ASN A 193 12.75 -13.66 -16.38
N ILE A 194 11.95 -14.48 -15.68
CA ILE A 194 11.38 -14.10 -14.38
C ILE A 194 12.48 -13.88 -13.34
N GLU A 195 13.45 -14.79 -13.24
CA GLU A 195 14.57 -14.63 -12.31
C GLU A 195 15.39 -13.37 -12.61
N PHE A 196 15.60 -13.07 -13.89
CA PHE A 196 16.27 -11.85 -14.33
C PHE A 196 15.48 -10.59 -13.95
N GLU A 197 14.18 -10.53 -14.22
CA GLU A 197 13.35 -9.37 -13.85
C GLU A 197 13.29 -9.17 -12.33
N LEU A 198 13.17 -10.24 -11.55
CA LEU A 198 13.22 -10.16 -10.09
C LEU A 198 14.58 -9.68 -9.57
N SER A 199 15.68 -10.05 -10.24
CA SER A 199 17.03 -9.62 -9.86
C SER A 199 17.31 -8.15 -10.09
N LYS A 200 16.55 -7.49 -10.98
CA LYS A 200 16.67 -6.05 -11.26
C LYS A 200 16.00 -5.17 -10.21
N LEU A 201 15.10 -5.71 -9.40
CA LEU A 201 14.38 -4.91 -8.42
C LEU A 201 15.36 -4.40 -7.35
N ASN A 202 15.43 -3.08 -7.15
CA ASN A 202 16.30 -2.44 -6.15
C ASN A 202 15.75 -2.58 -4.70
N THR A 203 15.30 -3.77 -4.33
CA THR A 203 14.68 -4.07 -3.03
C THR A 203 15.66 -4.01 -1.85
N VAL A 204 16.96 -3.94 -2.14
CA VAL A 204 18.01 -3.75 -1.13
C VAL A 204 17.82 -2.43 -0.40
N SER A 205 17.56 -1.34 -1.13
CA SER A 205 17.30 -0.02 -0.55
C SER A 205 16.12 -0.01 0.43
N LEU A 206 15.04 -0.72 0.09
CA LEU A 206 13.86 -0.88 0.96
C LEU A 206 14.21 -1.68 2.22
N GLY A 207 14.93 -2.81 2.07
CA GLY A 207 15.37 -3.63 3.20
C GLY A 207 16.23 -2.84 4.19
N GLU A 208 17.22 -2.11 3.69
CA GLU A 208 18.12 -1.29 4.51
C GLU A 208 17.38 -0.14 5.21
N TYR A 209 16.47 0.54 4.53
CA TYR A 209 15.73 1.66 5.11
C TYR A 209 14.74 1.20 6.18
N PHE A 210 13.85 0.24 5.86
CA PHE A 210 12.79 -0.20 6.76
C PHE A 210 13.30 -1.10 7.89
N SER A 211 14.49 -1.67 7.78
CA SER A 211 15.10 -2.42 8.89
C SER A 211 15.56 -1.53 10.05
N LYS A 212 15.61 -0.21 9.90
CA LYS A 212 16.04 0.70 10.97
C LYS A 212 14.99 0.86 12.06
N ASN A 213 15.41 0.88 13.32
CA ASN A 213 14.49 0.93 14.46
C ASN A 213 13.73 2.27 14.53
N GLU A 214 14.40 3.37 14.19
CA GLU A 214 13.82 4.70 14.12
C GLU A 214 12.75 4.82 13.02
N VAL A 215 12.97 4.16 11.88
CA VAL A 215 11.98 4.09 10.79
C VAL A 215 10.78 3.27 11.26
N ALA A 216 11.02 2.08 11.83
CA ALA A 216 9.95 1.22 12.35
C ALA A 216 9.02 1.94 13.34
N ARG A 217 9.56 2.80 14.22
CA ARG A 217 8.77 3.56 15.22
C ARG A 217 7.95 4.69 14.62
N SER A 218 8.31 5.18 13.43
CA SER A 218 7.70 6.35 12.79
C SER A 218 6.78 6.00 11.62
N LEU A 219 6.72 4.73 11.19
CA LEU A 219 5.91 4.26 10.06
C LEU A 219 4.46 4.73 10.12
N PHE A 220 3.76 4.47 11.23
CA PHE A 220 2.37 4.87 11.37
C PHE A 220 2.16 6.40 11.37
N SER A 221 3.06 7.16 11.99
CA SER A 221 3.00 8.63 11.94
C SER A 221 3.23 9.17 10.53
N VAL A 222 4.19 8.61 9.79
CA VAL A 222 4.46 8.98 8.40
C VAL A 222 3.28 8.60 7.50
N ALA A 223 2.66 7.44 7.74
CA ALA A 223 1.46 7.03 7.01
C ALA A 223 0.33 8.05 7.16
N LYS A 224 0.07 8.52 8.38
CA LYS A 224 -0.93 9.56 8.65
C LYS A 224 -0.58 10.87 7.95
N GLU A 225 0.68 11.26 7.95
CA GLU A 225 1.12 12.50 7.32
C GLU A 225 0.97 12.45 5.80
N PHE A 226 1.34 11.35 5.14
CA PHE A 226 1.09 11.14 3.71
C PHE A 226 -0.40 11.22 3.37
N GLU A 227 -1.24 10.60 4.19
CA GLU A 227 -2.69 10.60 4.06
C GLU A 227 -3.24 12.04 4.15
N GLN A 228 -2.76 12.81 5.12
CA GLN A 228 -3.10 14.22 5.27
C GLN A 228 -2.67 15.04 4.05
N LEU A 229 -1.45 14.85 3.53
CA LEU A 229 -1.00 15.55 2.32
C LEU A 229 -1.87 15.21 1.10
N ALA A 230 -2.28 13.95 0.95
CA ALA A 230 -3.14 13.50 -0.15
C ALA A 230 -4.52 14.18 -0.10
N MET A 231 -5.08 14.30 1.10
CA MET A 231 -6.49 14.65 1.31
C MET A 231 -6.70 16.08 1.83
N ASN A 232 -5.66 16.90 1.95
CA ASN A 232 -5.80 18.29 2.38
C ASN A 232 -6.58 19.12 1.34
N LYS A 233 -7.48 20.00 1.79
CA LYS A 233 -8.27 20.91 0.93
C LYS A 233 -7.38 21.71 -0.01
N SER A 234 -6.35 22.35 0.52
CA SER A 234 -5.30 22.98 -0.27
C SER A 234 -4.16 22.01 -0.48
N PHE A 235 -3.57 22.01 -1.68
CA PHE A 235 -2.45 21.13 -1.93
C PHE A 235 -1.22 21.53 -1.11
N VAL A 236 -0.62 20.54 -0.48
CA VAL A 236 0.62 20.69 0.26
C VAL A 236 1.64 19.74 -0.34
N SER A 237 2.74 20.31 -0.85
CA SER A 237 3.86 19.51 -1.34
C SER A 237 4.59 18.81 -0.20
N HIS A 238 5.11 17.60 -0.45
CA HIS A 238 5.99 16.86 0.45
C HIS A 238 7.20 17.67 0.93
N ALA A 239 7.59 18.73 0.21
CA ALA A 239 8.63 19.66 0.63
C ALA A 239 8.35 20.33 1.99
N LYS A 240 7.06 20.49 2.37
CA LYS A 240 6.63 21.02 3.67
C LYS A 240 6.39 19.94 4.73
N GLY A 241 6.55 18.66 4.38
CA GLY A 241 6.41 17.54 5.30
C GLY A 241 7.64 17.34 6.19
N SER A 242 7.51 16.39 7.12
CA SER A 242 8.58 15.98 8.03
C SER A 242 9.80 15.44 7.29
N SER A 243 10.92 15.36 8.00
CA SER A 243 12.12 14.66 7.52
C SER A 243 11.81 13.21 7.18
N GLU A 244 11.04 12.55 8.03
CA GLU A 244 10.70 11.13 7.98
C GLU A 244 9.84 10.82 6.76
N LEU A 245 8.82 11.65 6.49
CA LEU A 245 8.00 11.55 5.29
C LEU A 245 8.84 11.69 4.02
N ARG A 246 9.71 12.72 3.96
CA ARG A 246 10.57 12.94 2.80
C ARG A 246 11.60 11.83 2.63
N SER A 247 12.18 11.32 3.71
CA SER A 247 13.09 10.18 3.67
C SER A 247 12.41 8.93 3.13
N MET A 248 11.18 8.64 3.54
CA MET A 248 10.43 7.49 3.04
C MET A 248 10.07 7.66 1.56
N LEU A 249 9.58 8.84 1.17
CA LEU A 249 9.26 9.15 -0.22
C LEU A 249 10.49 8.96 -1.12
N PHE A 250 11.63 9.49 -0.70
CA PHE A 250 12.87 9.37 -1.46
C PHE A 250 13.42 7.95 -1.48
N CYS A 251 13.21 7.15 -0.43
CA CYS A 251 13.53 5.72 -0.47
C CYS A 251 12.72 4.98 -1.54
N PHE A 252 11.42 5.27 -1.67
CA PHE A 252 10.60 4.68 -2.74
C PHE A 252 11.06 5.14 -4.13
N ILE A 253 11.46 6.39 -4.27
CA ILE A 253 11.96 6.95 -5.53
C ILE A 253 13.28 6.31 -5.96
N ASP A 254 14.20 6.09 -5.02
CA ASP A 254 15.43 5.35 -5.28
C ASP A 254 15.14 3.89 -5.69
N TYR A 255 14.15 3.26 -5.04
CA TYR A 255 13.71 1.92 -5.39
C TYR A 255 13.15 1.85 -6.82
N TRP A 256 12.46 2.90 -7.28
CA TRP A 256 11.96 3.00 -8.65
C TRP A 256 12.99 3.51 -9.66
N GLU A 257 14.21 3.81 -9.22
CA GLU A 257 15.30 4.36 -10.04
C GLU A 257 14.94 5.69 -10.74
N ILE A 258 14.14 6.51 -10.06
CA ILE A 258 13.72 7.83 -10.55
C ILE A 258 14.64 8.90 -9.95
N ASP A 259 15.10 9.86 -10.76
CA ASP A 259 15.89 10.98 -10.25
C ASP A 259 15.03 11.88 -9.35
N ARG A 260 15.44 12.03 -8.08
CA ARG A 260 14.78 12.87 -7.08
C ARG A 260 14.63 14.33 -7.53
N GLN A 261 15.53 14.84 -8.39
CA GLN A 261 15.45 16.20 -8.92
C GLN A 261 14.18 16.44 -9.75
N MET A 262 13.60 15.39 -10.33
CA MET A 262 12.37 15.49 -11.11
C MET A 262 11.15 15.91 -10.27
N LEU A 263 11.21 15.74 -8.94
CA LEU A 263 10.17 16.20 -8.02
C LEU A 263 10.35 17.66 -7.58
N SER A 264 11.59 18.10 -7.49
CA SER A 264 11.97 19.49 -7.21
C SER A 264 11.73 20.30 -8.48
N GLY A 265 10.48 20.70 -8.72
CA GLY A 265 10.17 21.64 -9.80
C GLY A 265 11.07 22.86 -9.72
N LYS A 266 11.60 23.27 -10.87
CA LYS A 266 12.18 24.61 -11.05
C LYS A 266 11.15 25.69 -10.73
#